data_AF-D5DSM8-F1
#
_entry.id   AF-D5DSM8-F1
#
_cell.length_a   1.000
_cell.length_b   1.000
_cell.length_c   1.000
_cell.angle_alpha   90.00
_cell.angle_beta   90.00
_cell.angle_gamma   90.00
#
_symmetry.space_group_name_H-M   'P 1'
#
loop_
_entity.id
_entity.type
_entity.pdbx_description
1 polymer ?
#
loop_
_entity_poly.entity_id
_entity_poly.type
_entity_poly.pdbx_seq_one_letter_code
_entity_poly.pdbx_strand_id
1 'polypeptide(L)'
;MRLSTKEKFRLSILATLRWTMAITFLIYGMAKIYPGQFITGDFVFDSTKDSAMKLAWYFFGYSDFYNYFIATGELLAAFLLVILRTATLGNIIFLPIIANITVLNYCFNIPAKVVCVPLLAMSLLLVLMEYSKLKGIFFVNTATPMQKVDVQSSERKVTVK
;
A
#
# COMPACT_ATOMS: atom_id res chain seq x y z
N MET A 1 -1.14 28.75 9.12
CA MET A 1 -0.09 28.69 8.08
C MET A 1 -0.77 28.44 6.73
N ARG A 2 -0.74 29.37 5.77
CA ARG A 2 -1.36 29.17 4.44
C ARG A 2 -0.38 28.43 3.53
N LEU A 3 -0.77 27.25 3.03
CA LEU A 3 0.05 26.46 2.10
C LEU A 3 0.20 27.17 0.75
N SER A 4 1.40 27.09 0.17
CA SER A 4 1.71 27.57 -1.18
C SER A 4 0.97 26.74 -2.24
N THR A 5 0.63 27.34 -3.39
CA THR A 5 -0.03 26.66 -4.51
C THR A 5 0.73 25.41 -4.95
N LYS A 6 2.08 25.44 -4.93
CA LYS A 6 2.94 24.29 -5.26
C LYS A 6 2.79 23.14 -4.25
N GLU A 7 2.64 23.47 -2.96
CA GLU A 7 2.48 22.48 -1.90
C GLU A 7 1.11 21.82 -1.97
N LYS A 8 0.06 22.62 -2.21
CA LYS A 8 -1.30 22.11 -2.44
C LYS A 8 -1.32 21.15 -3.63
N PHE A 9 -0.70 21.54 -4.75
CA PHE A 9 -0.63 20.70 -5.94
C PHE A 9 0.08 19.37 -5.68
N ARG A 10 1.24 19.40 -5.00
CA ARG A 10 1.94 18.18 -4.57
C ARG A 10 1.05 17.28 -3.71
N LEU A 11 0.42 17.84 -2.68
CA LEU A 11 -0.45 17.09 -1.78
C LEU A 11 -1.64 16.48 -2.52
N SER A 12 -2.23 17.20 -3.46
CA SER A 12 -3.31 16.69 -4.31
C SER A 12 -2.85 15.50 -5.17
N ILE A 13 -1.68 15.57 -5.81
CA ILE A 13 -1.13 14.43 -6.57
C ILE A 13 -0.95 13.21 -5.67
N LEU A 14 -0.30 13.38 -4.51
CA LEU A 14 -0.09 12.27 -3.58
C LEU A 14 -1.41 11.66 -3.10
N ALA A 15 -2.41 12.50 -2.82
CA ALA A 15 -3.73 12.04 -2.41
C ALA A 15 -4.41 11.24 -3.53
N THR A 16 -4.42 11.74 -4.76
CA THR A 16 -5.02 11.04 -5.91
C THR A 16 -4.37 9.68 -6.13
N LEU A 17 -3.04 9.60 -6.16
CA LEU A 17 -2.32 8.34 -6.33
C LEU A 17 -2.71 7.32 -5.25
N ARG A 18 -2.72 7.74 -3.98
CA ARG A 18 -3.11 6.88 -2.86
C ARG A 18 -4.53 6.38 -2.97
N TRP A 19 -5.47 7.27 -3.26
CA TRP A 19 -6.88 6.91 -3.40
C TRP A 19 -7.10 5.94 -4.55
N THR A 20 -6.50 6.18 -5.72
CA THR A 20 -6.58 5.27 -6.86
C THR A 20 -6.04 3.88 -6.53
N MET A 21 -4.87 3.80 -5.88
CA MET A 21 -4.26 2.54 -5.47
C MET A 21 -5.10 1.81 -4.42
N ALA A 22 -5.55 2.53 -3.39
CA ALA A 22 -6.34 1.98 -2.30
C ALA A 22 -7.68 1.43 -2.78
N ILE A 23 -8.42 2.20 -3.58
CA ILE A 23 -9.71 1.76 -4.13
C ILE A 23 -9.52 0.50 -4.98
N THR A 24 -8.46 0.45 -5.79
CA THR A 24 -8.22 -0.71 -6.66
C THR A 24 -7.89 -1.96 -5.84
N PHE A 25 -6.98 -1.89 -4.87
CA PHE A 25 -6.70 -3.03 -3.99
C PHE A 25 -7.89 -3.44 -3.13
N LEU A 26 -8.74 -2.48 -2.74
CA LEU A 26 -9.98 -2.80 -2.03
C LEU A 26 -10.95 -3.60 -2.90
N ILE A 27 -11.15 -3.18 -4.16
CA ILE A 27 -12.01 -3.91 -5.10
C ILE A 27 -11.45 -5.31 -5.40
N TYR A 28 -10.17 -5.43 -5.76
CA TYR A 28 -9.57 -6.71 -6.12
C TYR A 28 -9.43 -7.65 -4.90
N GLY A 29 -9.03 -7.12 -3.74
CA GLY A 29 -8.94 -7.88 -2.51
C GLY A 29 -10.30 -8.42 -2.06
N MET A 30 -11.36 -7.60 -2.18
CA MET A 30 -12.73 -8.07 -1.90
C MET A 30 -13.19 -9.11 -2.92
N ALA A 31 -12.90 -8.93 -4.21
CA ALA A 31 -13.29 -9.87 -5.27
C ALA A 31 -12.69 -11.28 -5.07
N LYS A 32 -11.50 -11.38 -4.45
CA LYS A 32 -10.89 -12.66 -4.07
C LYS A 32 -11.64 -13.42 -2.99
N ILE A 33 -12.34 -12.70 -2.11
CA ILE A 33 -13.15 -13.27 -1.03
C ILE A 33 -14.57 -13.55 -1.53
N TYR A 34 -15.20 -12.58 -2.19
CA TYR A 34 -16.56 -12.69 -2.70
C TYR A 34 -16.71 -11.89 -4.02
N PRO A 35 -17.19 -12.50 -5.12
CA PRO A 35 -17.74 -13.85 -5.24
C PRO A 35 -16.70 -14.99 -5.27
N GLY A 36 -15.40 -14.66 -5.20
CA GLY A 36 -14.32 -15.62 -5.35
C GLY A 36 -13.68 -15.51 -6.73
N GLN A 37 -12.40 -15.17 -6.77
CA GLN A 37 -11.68 -14.93 -8.04
C GLN A 37 -11.09 -16.21 -8.65
N PHE A 38 -10.72 -17.17 -7.81
CA PHE A 38 -9.95 -18.37 -8.19
C PHE A 38 -10.82 -19.63 -8.23
N ILE A 39 -10.33 -20.66 -8.93
CA ILE A 39 -11.06 -21.92 -9.07
C ILE A 39 -10.80 -22.78 -7.83
N THR A 40 -11.84 -23.04 -7.05
CA THR A 40 -11.82 -23.88 -5.84
C THR A 40 -12.50 -25.23 -6.10
N GLY A 41 -12.17 -26.24 -5.28
CA GLY A 41 -12.77 -27.58 -5.37
C GLY A 41 -11.97 -28.54 -6.27
N ASP A 42 -12.64 -29.57 -6.78
CA ASP A 42 -11.99 -30.59 -7.60
C ASP A 42 -11.60 -30.06 -8.98
N PHE A 43 -10.33 -30.21 -9.33
CA PHE A 43 -9.82 -29.84 -10.65
C PHE A 43 -8.83 -30.86 -11.19
N VAL A 44 -8.78 -30.97 -12.52
CA VAL A 44 -7.73 -31.68 -13.25
C VAL A 44 -7.02 -30.66 -14.13
N PHE A 45 -5.69 -30.69 -14.12
CA PHE A 45 -4.85 -29.84 -14.94
C PHE A 45 -4.10 -30.69 -15.97
N ASP A 46 -4.28 -30.38 -17.25
CA ASP A 46 -3.55 -31.01 -18.36
C ASP A 46 -2.53 -30.01 -18.90
N SER A 47 -1.25 -30.19 -18.56
CA SER A 47 -0.16 -29.28 -18.95
C SER A 47 0.03 -29.15 -20.46
N THR A 48 -0.56 -30.05 -21.26
CA THR A 48 -0.46 -30.02 -22.73
C THR A 48 -1.57 -29.20 -23.39
N LYS A 49 -2.69 -28.97 -22.69
CA LYS A 49 -3.89 -28.30 -23.24
C LYS A 49 -4.31 -27.06 -22.47
N ASP A 50 -4.10 -27.06 -21.16
CA ASP A 50 -4.55 -25.96 -20.30
C ASP A 50 -3.58 -24.79 -20.36
N SER A 51 -4.14 -23.58 -20.25
CA SER A 51 -3.34 -22.35 -20.30
C SER A 51 -2.57 -22.12 -19.00
N ALA A 52 -1.47 -21.35 -19.10
CA ALA A 52 -0.72 -20.91 -17.92
C ALA A 52 -1.62 -20.15 -16.93
N MET A 53 -2.56 -19.34 -17.42
CA MET A 53 -3.55 -18.67 -16.56
C MET A 53 -4.37 -19.67 -15.75
N LYS A 54 -4.82 -20.79 -16.35
CA LYS A 54 -5.59 -21.81 -15.64
C LYS A 54 -4.77 -22.45 -14.52
N LEU A 55 -3.49 -22.71 -14.76
CA LEU A 55 -2.56 -23.19 -13.73
C LEU A 55 -2.48 -22.23 -12.54
N ALA A 56 -2.36 -20.92 -12.80
CA ALA A 56 -2.35 -19.92 -11.74
C ALA A 56 -3.67 -19.92 -10.95
N TRP A 57 -4.82 -20.04 -11.63
CA TRP A 57 -6.13 -20.06 -10.98
C TRP A 57 -6.30 -21.28 -10.08
N TYR A 58 -5.81 -22.45 -10.50
CA TYR A 58 -5.79 -23.65 -9.66
C TYR A 58 -4.83 -23.50 -8.48
N PHE A 59 -3.63 -22.95 -8.70
CA PHE A 59 -2.67 -22.74 -7.62
C PHE A 59 -3.22 -21.84 -6.51
N PHE A 60 -3.80 -20.69 -6.87
CA PHE A 60 -4.37 -19.75 -5.91
C PHE A 60 -5.66 -20.26 -5.27
N GLY A 61 -6.45 -21.06 -5.98
CA GLY A 61 -7.69 -21.64 -5.47
C GLY A 61 -7.55 -22.98 -4.74
N TYR A 62 -6.37 -23.62 -4.79
CA TYR A 62 -6.12 -24.89 -4.12
C TYR A 62 -6.18 -24.79 -2.58
N SER A 63 -5.71 -23.68 -2.02
CA SER A 63 -5.69 -23.44 -0.58
C SER A 63 -6.51 -22.21 -0.23
N ASP A 64 -7.66 -22.42 0.41
CA ASP A 64 -8.52 -21.33 0.90
C ASP A 64 -7.75 -20.40 1.84
N PHE A 65 -6.93 -20.96 2.73
CA PHE A 65 -6.10 -20.17 3.63
C PHE A 65 -5.12 -19.28 2.86
N TYR A 66 -4.46 -19.81 1.83
CA TYR A 66 -3.54 -19.01 1.02
C TYR A 66 -4.29 -17.91 0.23
N ASN A 67 -5.47 -18.21 -0.32
CA ASN A 67 -6.33 -17.22 -0.96
C ASN A 67 -6.73 -16.09 0.01
N TYR A 68 -7.17 -16.44 1.22
CA TYR A 68 -7.51 -15.44 2.23
C TYR A 68 -6.29 -14.64 2.70
N PHE A 69 -5.12 -15.27 2.78
CA PHE A 69 -3.88 -14.58 3.13
C PHE A 69 -3.53 -13.49 2.11
N ILE A 70 -3.55 -13.81 0.81
CA ILE A 70 -3.25 -12.82 -0.24
C ILE A 70 -4.33 -11.73 -0.32
N ALA A 71 -5.62 -12.09 -0.15
CA ALA A 71 -6.72 -11.13 -0.14
C ALA A 71 -6.60 -10.16 1.05
N THR A 72 -6.30 -10.69 2.23
CA THR A 72 -6.08 -9.88 3.44
C THR A 72 -4.88 -8.96 3.28
N GLY A 73 -3.80 -9.41 2.63
CA GLY A 73 -2.66 -8.57 2.31
C GLY A 73 -3.02 -7.36 1.44
N GLU A 74 -3.83 -7.57 0.39
CA GLU A 74 -4.33 -6.48 -0.47
C GLU A 74 -5.24 -5.52 0.28
N LEU A 75 -6.19 -6.05 1.07
CA LEU A 75 -7.10 -5.24 1.86
C LEU A 75 -6.35 -4.43 2.93
N LEU A 76 -5.40 -5.04 3.63
CA LEU A 76 -4.57 -4.37 4.63
C LEU A 76 -3.79 -3.21 4.01
N ALA A 77 -3.14 -3.43 2.85
CA ALA A 77 -2.44 -2.38 2.13
C ALA A 77 -3.39 -1.24 1.71
N ALA A 78 -4.60 -1.57 1.22
CA ALA A 78 -5.62 -0.58 0.87
C ALA A 78 -6.06 0.25 2.09
N PHE A 79 -6.41 -0.39 3.21
CA PHE A 79 -6.83 0.29 4.43
C PHE A 79 -5.75 1.23 4.97
N LEU A 80 -4.49 0.77 4.98
CA LEU A 80 -3.36 1.59 5.43
C LEU A 80 -3.09 2.79 4.50
N LEU A 81 -3.34 2.66 3.18
CA LEU A 81 -3.22 3.74 2.21
C LEU A 81 -4.29 4.84 2.39
N VAL A 82 -5.51 4.46 2.79
CA VAL A 82 -6.62 5.42 3.05
C VAL A 82 -6.34 6.26 4.29
N ILE A 83 -5.77 5.67 5.34
CA ILE A 83 -5.46 6.37 6.59
C ILE A 83 -4.20 7.23 6.37
N LEU A 84 -4.40 8.56 6.33
CA LEU A 84 -3.35 9.57 6.08
C LEU A 84 -2.07 9.36 6.90
N ARG A 85 -2.20 8.90 8.15
CA ARG A 85 -1.08 8.67 9.07
C ARG A 85 -0.26 7.41 8.75
N THR A 86 -0.87 6.41 8.14
CA THR A 86 -0.24 5.12 7.82
C THR A 86 0.04 4.94 6.33
N ALA A 87 -0.27 5.92 5.50
CA ALA A 87 -0.18 5.79 4.05
C ALA A 87 1.21 5.38 3.53
N THR A 88 2.28 5.85 4.17
CA THR A 88 3.65 5.44 3.83
C THR A 88 3.89 3.95 4.13
N LEU A 89 3.40 3.44 5.26
CA LEU A 89 3.44 2.01 5.59
C LEU A 89 2.57 1.19 4.65
N GLY A 90 1.38 1.69 4.32
CA GLY A 90 0.48 1.10 3.33
C GLY A 90 1.18 0.93 1.98
N ASN A 91 1.91 1.95 1.51
CA ASN A 91 2.67 1.85 0.25
C ASN A 91 3.85 0.88 0.32
N ILE A 92 4.54 0.79 1.47
CA ILE A 92 5.62 -0.20 1.69
C ILE A 92 5.09 -1.62 1.56
N ILE A 93 3.88 -1.90 2.06
CA ILE A 93 3.22 -3.21 1.94
C ILE A 93 2.64 -3.41 0.53
N PHE A 94 2.05 -2.37 -0.05
CA PHE A 94 1.48 -2.39 -1.40
C PHE A 94 2.52 -2.77 -2.46
N LEU A 95 3.70 -2.16 -2.41
CA LEU A 95 4.73 -2.29 -3.45
C LEU A 95 5.14 -3.75 -3.75
N PRO A 96 5.55 -4.59 -2.78
CA PRO A 96 5.89 -5.98 -3.06
C PRO A 96 4.69 -6.80 -3.54
N ILE A 97 3.48 -6.51 -3.05
CA ILE A 97 2.25 -7.21 -3.48
C ILE A 97 1.96 -6.90 -4.95
N ILE A 98 1.90 -5.61 -5.33
CA ILE A 98 1.62 -5.23 -6.72
C ILE A 98 2.74 -5.67 -7.67
N ALA A 99 4.01 -5.66 -7.22
CA ALA A 99 5.13 -6.16 -8.00
C ALA A 99 4.98 -7.66 -8.28
N ASN A 100 4.65 -8.46 -7.25
CA ASN A 100 4.41 -9.89 -7.40
C ASN A 100 3.24 -10.17 -8.36
N ILE A 101 2.10 -9.49 -8.19
CA ILE A 101 0.94 -9.61 -9.08
C ILE A 101 1.31 -9.24 -10.52
N THR A 102 2.09 -8.18 -10.71
CA THR A 102 2.52 -7.74 -12.04
C THR A 102 3.38 -8.82 -12.71
N VAL A 103 4.38 -9.36 -11.99
CA VAL A 103 5.23 -10.45 -12.51
C VAL A 103 4.39 -11.68 -12.84
N LEU A 104 3.49 -12.11 -11.94
CA LEU A 104 2.57 -13.21 -12.19
C LEU A 104 1.73 -12.97 -13.45
N ASN A 105 1.21 -11.76 -13.64
CA ASN A 105 0.40 -11.45 -14.82
C ASN A 105 1.19 -11.57 -16.13
N TYR A 106 2.49 -11.24 -16.13
CA TYR A 106 3.35 -11.47 -17.28
C TYR A 106 3.66 -12.96 -17.48
N CYS A 107 4.07 -13.65 -16.42
CA CYS A 107 4.47 -15.07 -16.47
C CYS A 107 3.32 -16.00 -16.88
N PHE A 108 2.10 -15.73 -16.40
CA PHE A 108 0.93 -16.57 -16.64
C PHE A 108 -0.01 -16.00 -17.70
N ASN A 109 0.44 -14.97 -18.44
CA ASN A 109 -0.29 -14.27 -19.49
C ASN A 109 -1.71 -13.82 -19.08
N ILE A 110 -1.82 -13.30 -17.86
CA ILE A 110 -3.08 -12.82 -17.29
C ILE A 110 -3.39 -11.42 -17.88
N PRO A 111 -4.62 -11.16 -18.38
CA PRO A 111 -4.98 -9.88 -18.98
C PRO A 111 -4.85 -8.66 -18.04
N ALA A 112 -4.92 -8.88 -16.72
CA ALA A 112 -4.89 -7.82 -15.70
C ALA A 112 -3.58 -7.00 -15.64
N LYS A 113 -2.56 -7.35 -16.44
CA LYS A 113 -1.32 -6.57 -16.59
C LYS A 113 -1.54 -5.09 -16.94
N VAL A 114 -2.59 -4.76 -17.70
CA VAL A 114 -2.94 -3.37 -18.05
C VAL A 114 -3.32 -2.51 -16.84
N VAL A 115 -3.84 -3.13 -15.77
CA VAL A 115 -4.19 -2.45 -14.52
C VAL A 115 -3.01 -2.45 -13.56
N CYS A 116 -2.29 -3.57 -13.44
CA CYS A 116 -1.23 -3.70 -12.43
C CYS A 116 0.01 -2.87 -12.74
N VAL A 117 0.38 -2.70 -14.02
CA VAL A 117 1.56 -1.91 -14.42
C VAL A 117 1.43 -0.43 -14.01
N PRO A 118 0.32 0.28 -14.32
CA PRO A 118 0.11 1.63 -13.80
C PRO A 118 0.18 1.72 -12.27
N LEU A 119 -0.44 0.78 -11.55
CA LEU A 119 -0.43 0.77 -10.09
C LEU A 119 0.99 0.60 -9.52
N LEU A 120 1.79 -0.28 -10.12
CA LEU A 120 3.20 -0.44 -9.74
C LEU A 120 3.97 0.85 -9.98
N ALA A 121 3.77 1.51 -11.12
CA ALA A 121 4.40 2.80 -11.42
C ALA A 121 3.97 3.89 -10.42
N MET A 122 2.68 3.96 -10.06
CA MET A 122 2.18 4.90 -9.04
C MET A 122 2.81 4.65 -7.67
N SER A 123 2.95 3.39 -7.26
CA SER A 123 3.60 3.01 -6.00
C SER A 123 5.07 3.42 -5.97
N LEU A 124 5.81 3.18 -7.07
CA LEU A 124 7.20 3.59 -7.24
C LEU A 124 7.34 5.11 -7.21
N LEU A 125 6.48 5.84 -7.93
CA LEU A 125 6.45 7.31 -7.87
C LEU A 125 6.23 7.81 -6.45
N LEU A 126 5.34 7.17 -5.70
CA LEU A 126 5.07 7.54 -4.31
C LEU A 126 6.26 7.29 -3.39
N VAL A 127 6.98 6.17 -3.59
CA VAL A 127 8.26 5.92 -2.89
C VAL A 127 9.29 6.99 -3.21
N LEU A 128 9.44 7.38 -4.48
CA LEU A 128 10.39 8.41 -4.90
C LEU A 128 10.05 9.78 -4.31
N MET A 129 8.77 10.14 -4.29
CA MET A 129 8.30 11.42 -3.73
C MET A 129 8.41 11.47 -2.19
N GLU A 130 8.28 10.32 -1.51
CA GLU A 130 8.38 10.22 -0.05
C GLU A 130 9.73 9.69 0.45
N TYR A 131 10.73 9.59 -0.42
CA TYR A 131 12.02 8.97 -0.12
C TYR A 131 12.72 9.58 1.10
N SER A 132 12.62 10.90 1.30
CA SER A 132 13.19 11.58 2.47
C SER A 132 12.55 11.13 3.79
N LYS A 133 11.25 10.83 3.80
CA LYS A 133 10.54 10.29 4.98
C LYS A 133 10.96 8.84 5.26
N LEU A 134 11.11 8.05 4.19
CA LEU A 134 11.54 6.65 4.27
C LEU A 134 12.98 6.55 4.81
N LYS A 135 13.90 7.41 4.34
CA LYS A 135 15.24 7.52 4.92
C LYS A 135 15.22 7.80 6.41
N GLY A 136 14.29 8.65 6.87
CA GLY A 136 14.07 8.91 8.29
C GLY A 136 13.75 7.64 9.08
N ILE A 137 12.84 6.80 8.57
CA ILE A 137 12.41 5.58 9.25
C ILE A 137 13.51 4.51 9.30
N PHE A 138 14.29 4.36 8.23
CA PHE A 138 15.31 3.30 8.13
C PHE A 138 16.70 3.70 8.66
N PHE A 139 17.04 5.00 8.66
CA PHE A 139 18.40 5.46 8.97
C PHE A 139 18.47 6.44 10.16
N VAL A 140 17.36 6.93 10.72
CA VAL A 140 17.40 7.80 11.91
C VAL A 140 17.21 6.97 13.17
N ASN A 141 18.33 6.49 13.70
CA ASN A 141 18.54 6.29 15.14
C ASN A 141 19.21 7.54 15.71
N THR A 142 18.55 8.70 15.61
CA THR A 142 18.99 9.87 16.38
C THR A 142 17.96 10.07 17.45
N ALA A 143 18.31 9.67 18.68
CA ALA A 143 17.59 9.99 19.89
C ALA A 143 17.07 11.42 19.77
N THR A 144 15.75 11.58 19.74
CA THR A 144 15.11 12.89 19.79
C THR A 144 15.71 13.63 20.98
N PRO A 145 16.44 14.73 20.81
CA PRO A 145 16.86 15.51 21.96
C PRO A 145 15.56 15.94 22.63
N MET A 146 15.35 15.55 23.89
CA MET A 146 14.24 16.07 24.68
C MET A 146 14.21 17.57 24.49
N GLN A 147 13.11 18.07 23.91
CA GLN A 147 12.85 19.49 23.87
C GLN A 147 12.81 19.95 25.33
N LYS A 148 13.87 20.60 25.81
CA LYS A 148 13.86 21.26 27.11
C LYS A 148 12.72 22.27 27.05
N VAL A 149 11.61 21.94 27.70
CA VAL A 149 10.55 22.89 27.99
C VAL A 149 11.17 23.88 28.95
N ASP A 150 11.63 25.01 28.43
CA ASP A 150 12.12 26.11 29.24
C ASP A 150 10.89 26.76 29.89
N VAL A 151 10.56 26.28 31.08
CA VAL A 151 9.52 26.86 31.92
C VAL A 151 10.07 28.20 32.39
N GLN A 152 9.77 29.27 31.65
CA GLN A 152 10.00 30.62 32.15
C GLN A 152 9.16 30.82 33.42
N SER A 153 9.80 30.65 34.58
CA SER A 153 9.26 31.04 35.88
C SER A 153 9.12 32.55 35.90
N SER A 154 7.92 33.05 35.59
CA SER A 154 7.53 34.44 35.85
C SER A 154 7.53 34.67 37.37
N GLU A 155 8.63 35.20 37.90
CA GLU A 155 8.66 35.77 39.25
C GLU A 155 7.75 37.01 39.28
N ARG A 156 6.48 36.79 39.62
CA ARG A 156 5.56 37.88 39.93
C ARG A 156 5.92 38.41 41.33
N LYS A 157 6.69 39.50 41.40
CA LYS A 157 6.88 40.26 42.65
C LYS A 157 5.53 40.78 43.13
N VAL A 158 5.01 40.20 44.21
CA VAL A 158 3.83 40.71 44.91
C VAL A 158 4.33 41.74 45.92
N THR A 159 4.12 43.02 45.62
CA THR A 159 4.34 44.12 46.57
C THR A 159 3.17 44.18 47.53
N VAL A 160 3.40 43.85 48.80
CA VAL A 160 2.45 44.07 49.88
C VAL A 160 2.68 45.48 50.41
N LYS A 161 1.61 46.29 50.46
CA LYS A 161 1.57 47.63 51.07
C LYS A 161 1.38 47.52 52.58
#